data_AF-A0A6A8AL55-F1
#
_entry.id   AF-A0A6A8AL55-F1
#
_cell.length_a   1.000
_cell.length_b   1.000
_cell.length_c   1.000
_cell.angle_alpha   90.00
_cell.angle_beta   90.00
_cell.angle_gamma   90.00
#
_symmetry.space_group_name_H-M   'P 1'
#
loop_
_entity.id
_entity.type
_entity.pdbx_description
1 polymer ?
#
loop_
_entity_poly.entity_id
_entity_poly.type
_entity_poly.pdbx_seq_one_letter_code
_entity_poly.pdbx_strand_id
1 'polypeptide(L)' 'MSRQKRDWSEVAAEIASYRQMYNFAREIVENVPVGTGESDAASLLVESLQEIIDKPIAAAKQLARARRRFEKLKALLAA' A
#
# COMPACT_ATOMS: atom_id res chain seq x y z
N MET A 1 20.70 -3.04 1.47
CA MET A 1 19.31 -2.54 1.45
C MET A 1 18.62 -2.72 0.09
N SER A 2 19.00 -3.70 -0.74
CA SER A 2 18.77 -3.57 -2.19
C SER A 2 17.97 -4.68 -2.86
N ARG A 3 17.75 -5.83 -2.19
CA ARG A 3 16.99 -6.95 -2.76
C ARG A 3 15.51 -6.85 -2.44
N GLN A 4 15.20 -6.66 -1.15
CA GLN A 4 13.84 -6.49 -0.65
C GLN A 4 13.09 -5.35 -1.36
N LYS A 5 13.73 -4.18 -1.57
CA LYS A 5 13.09 -3.06 -2.31
C LYS A 5 12.68 -3.42 -3.74
N ARG A 6 13.53 -4.12 -4.50
CA ARG A 6 13.18 -4.59 -5.85
C ARG A 6 12.03 -5.59 -5.80
N ASP A 7 12.11 -6.55 -4.87
CA ASP A 7 11.05 -7.54 -4.68
C ASP A 7 9.70 -6.88 -4.38
N TRP A 8 9.67 -5.85 -3.52
CA TRP A 8 8.45 -5.08 -3.23
C TRP A 8 7.90 -4.34 -4.45
N SER A 9 8.76 -3.77 -5.30
CA SER A 9 8.32 -3.05 -6.50
C SER A 9 7.67 -3.98 -7.53
N GLU A 10 8.21 -5.19 -7.70
CA GLU A 10 7.68 -6.22 -8.60
C GLU A 10 6.33 -6.73 -8.10
N VAL A 11 6.24 -7.07 -6.81
CA VAL A 11 4.99 -7.50 -6.17
C VAL A 11 3.93 -6.40 -6.28
N ALA A 12 4.29 -5.13 -6.08
CA ALA A 12 3.33 -4.02 -6.21
C ALA A 12 2.76 -3.90 -7.64
N ALA A 13 3.52 -4.26 -8.67
CA ALA A 13 3.08 -4.19 -10.07
C ALA A 13 1.95 -5.19 -10.37
N GLU A 14 1.93 -6.35 -9.71
CA GLU A 14 0.96 -7.42 -9.92
C GLU A 14 -0.35 -7.25 -9.14
N ILE A 15 -0.41 -6.31 -8.19
CA ILE A 15 -1.57 -6.09 -7.34
C ILE A 15 -2.73 -5.47 -8.13
N ALA A 16 -3.83 -6.21 -8.21
CA ALA A 16 -5.03 -5.81 -8.96
C ALA A 16 -6.27 -5.54 -8.08
N SER A 17 -6.23 -5.91 -6.79
CA SER A 17 -7.38 -5.78 -5.88
C SER A 17 -7.06 -4.99 -4.60
N TYR A 18 -8.08 -4.34 -4.04
CA TYR A 18 -7.97 -3.58 -2.79
C TYR A 18 -7.57 -4.44 -1.58
N ARG A 19 -7.96 -5.72 -1.55
CA ARG A 19 -7.53 -6.67 -0.52
C ARG A 19 -6.04 -6.99 -0.64
N GLN A 20 -5.55 -7.23 -1.85
CA GLN A 20 -4.12 -7.43 -2.08
C GLN A 20 -3.32 -6.16 -1.72
N MET A 21 -3.80 -4.96 -2.09
CA MET A 21 -3.17 -3.70 -1.67
C MET A 21 -3.06 -3.58 -0.15
N TYR A 22 -4.11 -4.00 0.59
CA TYR A 22 -4.13 -3.93 2.04
C TYR A 22 -3.12 -4.89 2.66
N ASN A 23 -3.12 -6.14 2.23
CA ASN A 23 -2.20 -7.15 2.74
C ASN A 23 -0.74 -6.74 2.46
N PHE A 24 -0.46 -6.26 1.26
CA PHE A 24 0.85 -5.76 0.86
C PHE A 24 1.30 -4.56 1.71
N ALA A 25 0.42 -3.58 1.90
CA ALA A 25 0.73 -2.42 2.72
C ALA A 25 1.00 -2.81 4.19
N ARG A 26 0.24 -3.77 4.73
CA ARG A 26 0.50 -4.33 6.06
C ARG A 26 1.87 -5.01 6.15
N GLU A 27 2.21 -5.82 5.16
CA GLU A 27 3.49 -6.52 5.13
C GLU A 27 4.68 -5.53 5.10
N ILE A 28 4.55 -4.42 4.38
CA ILE A 28 5.53 -3.33 4.40
C ILE A 28 5.64 -2.69 5.79
N VAL A 29 4.52 -2.39 6.45
CA VAL A 29 4.53 -1.82 7.81
C VAL A 29 5.19 -2.77 8.82
N GLU A 30 4.99 -4.08 8.67
CA GLU A 30 5.56 -5.09 9.56
C GLU A 30 7.07 -5.32 9.33
N ASN A 31 7.58 -5.07 8.11
CA ASN A 31 8.95 -5.41 7.72
C ASN A 31 9.87 -4.21 7.45
N VAL A 32 9.33 -3.01 7.23
CA VAL A 32 10.11 -1.80 6.95
C VAL A 32 10.28 -0.98 8.24
N PRO A 33 11.49 -0.47 8.54
CA PRO A 33 11.71 0.35 9.73
C PRO A 33 10.76 1.55 9.79
N VAL A 34 10.23 1.79 10.99
CA VAL A 34 9.37 2.95 11.29
C VAL A 34 10.13 4.25 11.05
N GLY A 35 9.44 5.28 10.55
CA GLY A 35 10.02 6.59 10.22
C GLY A 35 10.67 6.66 8.84
N THR A 36 10.55 5.60 8.05
CA THR A 36 10.84 5.63 6.61
C THR A 36 9.63 6.11 5.82
N GLY A 37 9.87 6.76 4.67
CA GLY A 37 8.80 7.23 3.81
C GLY A 37 7.89 6.11 3.30
N GLU A 38 8.47 4.91 3.08
CA GLU A 38 7.74 3.70 2.70
C GLU A 38 6.82 3.21 3.82
N SER A 39 7.32 3.12 5.07
CA SER A 39 6.52 2.71 6.23
C SER A 39 5.36 3.66 6.49
N ASP A 40 5.59 4.97 6.37
CA ASP A 40 4.55 5.99 6.57
C ASP A 40 3.49 5.94 5.46
N ALA A 41 3.93 5.79 4.21
CA ALA A 41 3.02 5.66 3.07
C ALA A 41 2.18 4.37 3.14
N ALA A 42 2.79 3.26 3.59
CA ALA A 42 2.10 1.99 3.77
C ALA A 42 1.08 2.05 4.91
N SER A 43 1.42 2.65 6.05
CA SER A 43 0.49 2.86 7.17
C SER A 43 -0.76 3.64 6.75
N LEU A 44 -0.58 4.76 6.04
CA LEU A 44 -1.69 5.57 5.52
C LEU A 44 -2.56 4.80 4.51
N LEU A 45 -1.95 3.88 3.75
CA LEU A 45 -2.68 3.05 2.81
C LEU A 45 -3.52 1.99 3.54
N VAL A 46 -2.97 1.33 4.57
CA VAL A 46 -3.69 0.38 5.43
C VAL A 46 -4.94 1.02 6.01
N GLU A 47 -4.82 2.19 6.64
CA GLU A 47 -5.95 2.93 7.21
C GLU A 47 -7.05 3.22 6.18
N SER A 48 -6.66 3.62 4.96
CA SER A 48 -7.60 3.90 3.87
C SER A 48 -8.41 2.69 3.45
N LEU A 49 -7.73 1.55 3.40
CA LEU A 49 -8.24 0.32 2.84
C LEU A 49 -9.06 -0.45 3.87
N GLN A 50 -8.77 -0.29 5.17
CA GLN A 50 -9.57 -0.86 6.24
C GLN A 50 -11.02 -0.36 6.16
N GLU A 51 -11.22 0.95 5.96
CA GLU A 51 -12.56 1.53 5.75
C GLU A 51 -13.29 0.99 4.50
N ILE A 52 -12.54 0.50 3.50
CA ILE A 52 -13.07 -0.04 2.24
C ILE A 52 -13.39 -1.53 2.38
N ILE A 53 -12.55 -2.29 3.09
CA ILE A 53 -12.69 -3.74 3.28
C ILE A 53 -13.83 -4.06 4.24
N ASP A 54 -13.99 -3.23 5.28
CA ASP A 54 -15.02 -3.43 6.31
C ASP A 54 -16.44 -3.04 5.84
N LYS A 55 -16.57 -2.40 4.66
CA LYS A 55 -17.85 -1.94 4.11
C LYS A 55 -18.27 -2.78 2.89
N PRO A 56 -19.55 -3.18 2.77
CA PRO A 56 -20.03 -3.94 1.62
C PRO A 56 -19.93 -3.16 0.30
N ILE A 57 -20.05 -1.83 0.34
CA ILE A 57 -19.83 -0.93 -0.81
C ILE A 57 -19.13 0.33 -0.31
N ALA A 58 -17.94 0.60 -0.82
CA ALA A 58 -17.19 1.83 -0.55
C ALA A 58 -17.51 2.92 -1.58
N ALA A 59 -17.47 4.19 -1.15
CA ALA A 59 -17.70 5.31 -2.06
C ALA A 59 -16.57 5.43 -3.09
N ALA A 60 -16.90 5.80 -4.34
CA ALA A 60 -15.91 5.98 -5.42
C ALA A 60 -14.76 6.93 -5.04
N LYS A 61 -15.04 7.96 -4.22
CA LYS A 61 -14.02 8.87 -3.69
C LYS A 61 -13.01 8.18 -2.76
N GLN A 62 -13.46 7.24 -1.92
CA GLN A 62 -12.57 6.45 -1.05
C GLN A 62 -11.72 5.50 -1.90
N LEU A 63 -12.34 4.82 -2.86
CA LEU A 63 -11.65 3.94 -3.82
C LEU A 63 -10.55 4.67 -4.61
N ALA A 64 -10.83 5.90 -5.07
CA ALA A 64 -9.85 6.73 -5.77
C ALA A 64 -8.73 7.22 -4.83
N ARG A 65 -9.06 7.57 -3.59
CA ARG A 65 -8.06 7.97 -2.57
C ARG A 65 -7.10 6.82 -2.27
N ALA A 66 -7.62 5.62 -2.08
CA ALA A 66 -6.80 4.42 -1.83
C ALA A 66 -5.85 4.14 -3.01
N ARG A 67 -6.35 4.22 -4.26
CA ARG A 67 -5.49 4.08 -5.45
C ARG A 67 -4.37 5.11 -5.48
N ARG A 68 -4.66 6.40 -5.25
CA ARG A 68 -3.62 7.45 -5.21
C ARG A 68 -2.56 7.19 -4.14
N ARG A 69 -2.98 6.70 -2.97
CA ARG A 69 -2.05 6.33 -1.88
C ARG A 69 -1.18 5.14 -2.27
N PHE A 70 -1.74 4.15 -2.97
CA PHE A 70 -0.98 3.02 -3.49
C PHE A 70 0.04 3.43 -4.57
N GLU A 71 -0.33 4.32 -5.49
CA GLU A 71 0.62 4.86 -6.48
C GLU A 71 1.77 5.64 -5.82
N LYS A 72 1.47 6.39 -4.75
CA LYS A 72 2.52 7.06 -3.96
C LYS A 72 3.47 6.05 -3.32
N LEU A 73 2.94 4.96 -2.77
CA LEU A 73 3.77 3.90 -2.19
C LEU A 73 4.65 3.23 -3.26
N LYS A 74 4.09 2.93 -4.44
CA LYS A 74 4.86 2.41 -5.59
C LYS A 74 6.03 3.31 -5.96
N ALA A 75 5.80 4.62 -6.05
CA ALA A 75 6.85 5.57 -6.39
C ALA A 75 8.01 5.59 -5.37
N LEU A 76 7.71 5.39 -4.09
CA LEU A 76 8.73 5.31 -3.04
C LEU A 76 9.50 3.98 -3.07
N LEU A 77 8.84 2.88 -3.41
CA LEU A 77 9.47 1.56 -3.54
C LEU A 77 10.38 1.46 -4.78
N ALA A 78 10.08 2.23 -5.82
CA ALA A 78 10.88 2.30 -7.05
C ALA A 78 12.09 3.26 -6.96
N ALA A 79 12.20 4.04 -5.87
CA ALA A 79 13.27 5.01 -5.60
C ALA A 79 14.36 4.45 -4.67
#